data_AF-A0A396JHT4-F1
#
_entry.id   AF-A0A396JHT4-F1
#
_cell.length_a   1.000
_cell.length_b   1.000
_cell.length_c   1.000
_cell.angle_alpha   90.00
_cell.angle_beta   90.00
_cell.angle_gamma   90.00
#
_symmetry.space_group_name_H-M   'P 1'
#
loop_
_entity.id
_entity.type
_entity.pdbx_description
1 polymer ?
#
loop_
_entity_poly.entity_id
_entity_poly.type
_entity_poly.pdbx_seq_one_letter_code
_entity_poly.pdbx_strand_id
1 'polypeptide(L)'
;MVVDCGSHELISVDDTVSEYRREFSKNLESKTAIDTGRVIGRYLLPIFVARYVLGLLVFFVLLIYTCRRRHISIYEDIEVFLQGSTLMPIRYSYKEIKKMTRSFRDKLGEGGFGTVYKGKLCSGPFVAIKMLGKSKGNGQDFISEVATIGRIHHTNVV
;
A
#
# COMPACT_ATOMS: atom_id res chain seq x y z
N MET A 1 -22.74 -53.34 51.26
CA MET A 1 -22.15 -54.70 51.17
C MET A 1 -20.66 -54.51 51.05
N VAL A 2 -19.88 -54.95 52.05
CA VAL A 2 -18.42 -54.90 52.01
C VAL A 2 -17.96 -56.22 51.38
N VAL A 3 -17.20 -56.15 50.28
CA VAL A 3 -16.59 -57.34 49.69
C VAL A 3 -15.27 -57.57 50.41
N ASP A 4 -15.25 -58.49 51.37
CA ASP A 4 -14.03 -58.85 52.11
C ASP A 4 -13.19 -59.82 51.25
N CYS A 5 -12.10 -59.30 50.69
CA CYS A 5 -11.05 -60.11 50.06
C CYS A 5 -9.79 -59.87 50.90
N GLY A 6 -9.29 -60.95 51.51
CA GLY A 6 -8.41 -60.88 52.66
C GLY A 6 -7.14 -60.05 52.45
N SER A 7 -6.74 -59.39 53.54
CA SER A 7 -5.45 -58.74 53.77
C SER A 7 -5.13 -57.58 52.82
N HIS A 8 -5.17 -56.37 53.38
CA HIS A 8 -4.98 -55.04 52.78
C HIS A 8 -6.28 -54.38 52.27
N GLU A 9 -6.74 -53.40 53.06
CA GLU A 9 -7.71 -52.34 52.76
C GLU A 9 -9.13 -52.77 52.31
N LEU A 10 -10.09 -52.69 53.24
CA LEU A 10 -11.53 -52.78 52.94
C LEU A 10 -11.97 -51.52 52.19
N ILE A 11 -11.93 -51.54 50.87
CA ILE A 11 -12.48 -50.46 50.04
C ILE A 11 -13.99 -50.64 49.97
N SER A 12 -14.75 -49.66 50.48
CA SER A 12 -16.21 -49.70 50.40
C SER A 12 -16.65 -49.62 48.94
N VAL A 13 -17.63 -50.44 48.55
CA VAL A 13 -18.23 -50.39 47.20
C VAL A 13 -18.72 -48.97 46.88
N ASP A 14 -19.21 -48.23 47.89
CA ASP A 14 -19.63 -46.84 47.72
C ASP A 14 -18.47 -45.89 47.34
N ASP A 15 -17.25 -46.15 47.82
CA ASP A 15 -16.07 -45.33 47.52
C ASP A 15 -15.67 -45.49 46.04
N THR A 16 -15.61 -46.73 45.54
CA THR A 16 -15.31 -47.01 44.12
C THR A 16 -16.38 -46.46 43.17
N VAL A 17 -17.65 -46.55 43.55
CA VAL A 17 -18.76 -45.96 42.77
C VAL A 17 -18.69 -44.43 42.77
N SER A 18 -18.27 -43.81 43.87
CA SER A 18 -18.10 -42.35 43.96
C SER A 18 -16.95 -41.84 43.09
N GLU A 19 -15.84 -42.58 43.03
CA GLU A 19 -14.67 -42.23 42.25
C GLU A 19 -14.95 -42.37 40.74
N TYR A 20 -15.58 -43.49 40.35
CA TYR A 20 -16.05 -43.69 38.98
C TYR A 20 -17.05 -42.62 38.54
N ARG A 21 -18.02 -42.25 39.41
CA ARG A 21 -18.97 -41.17 39.14
C ARG A 21 -18.26 -39.83 38.94
N ARG A 22 -17.23 -39.53 39.75
CA ARG A 22 -16.47 -38.28 39.66
C ARG A 22 -15.65 -38.22 38.36
N GLU A 23 -15.03 -39.33 37.96
CA GLU A 23 -14.26 -39.43 36.71
C GLU A 23 -15.17 -39.36 35.47
N PHE A 24 -16.34 -40.00 35.52
CA PHE A 24 -17.36 -39.88 34.48
C PHE A 24 -17.90 -38.45 34.35
N SER A 25 -18.14 -37.75 35.47
CA SER A 25 -18.56 -36.34 35.47
C SER A 25 -17.50 -35.43 34.83
N LYS A 26 -16.22 -35.59 35.18
CA LYS A 26 -15.11 -34.85 34.57
C LYS A 26 -15.00 -35.11 33.06
N ASN A 27 -15.16 -36.36 32.64
CA ASN A 27 -15.13 -36.74 31.23
C ASN A 27 -16.35 -36.20 30.46
N LEU A 28 -17.52 -36.11 31.10
CA LEU A 28 -18.73 -35.53 30.51
C LEU A 28 -18.59 -34.01 30.33
N GLU A 29 -18.11 -33.29 31.35
CA GLU A 29 -17.83 -31.85 31.27
C GLU A 29 -16.74 -31.52 30.24
N SER A 30 -15.71 -32.36 30.13
CA SER A 30 -14.67 -32.19 29.12
C SER A 30 -15.23 -32.32 27.70
N LYS A 31 -16.10 -33.32 27.45
CA LYS A 31 -16.73 -33.52 26.13
C LYS A 31 -17.68 -32.39 25.76
N THR A 32 -18.52 -31.94 26.70
CA THR A 32 -19.46 -30.83 26.44
C THR A 32 -18.74 -29.51 26.18
N ALA A 33 -17.62 -29.25 26.85
CA ALA A 33 -16.80 -28.07 26.61
C ALA A 33 -16.14 -28.09 25.22
N ILE A 34 -15.62 -29.24 24.78
CA ILE A 34 -14.99 -29.40 23.46
C ILE A 34 -16.02 -29.24 22.33
N ASP A 35 -17.20 -29.85 22.47
CA ASP A 35 -18.26 -29.76 21.47
C ASP A 35 -18.79 -28.32 21.34
N THR A 36 -18.95 -27.63 22.47
CA THR A 36 -19.36 -26.22 22.50
C THR A 36 -18.31 -25.32 21.84
N GLY A 37 -17.02 -25.52 22.16
CA GLY A 37 -15.93 -24.76 21.54
C GLY A 37 -15.84 -24.97 20.03
N ARG A 38 -16.11 -26.19 19.55
CA ARG A 38 -16.12 -26.52 18.12
C ARG A 38 -17.26 -25.82 17.37
N VAL A 39 -18.45 -25.79 17.96
CA VAL A 39 -19.61 -25.09 17.40
C VAL A 39 -19.34 -23.59 17.32
N ILE A 40 -18.86 -22.99 18.42
CA ILE A 40 -18.56 -21.56 18.49
C ILE A 40 -17.45 -21.19 17.49
N GLY A 41 -16.37 -21.97 17.42
CA GLY A 41 -15.27 -21.74 16.47
C GLY A 41 -15.74 -21.79 15.02
N ARG A 42 -16.67 -22.70 14.68
CA ARG A 42 -17.24 -22.83 13.33
C ARG A 42 -18.02 -21.58 12.90
N TYR A 43 -18.67 -20.87 13.82
CA TYR A 43 -19.44 -19.66 13.50
C TYR A 43 -18.64 -18.37 13.66
N LEU A 44 -17.78 -18.25 14.68
CA LEU A 44 -17.01 -17.03 14.92
C LEU A 44 -15.91 -16.81 13.88
N LEU A 45 -15.16 -17.86 13.52
CA LEU A 45 -14.06 -17.77 12.55
C LEU A 45 -14.49 -17.18 11.19
N PRO A 46 -15.57 -17.65 10.52
CA PRO A 46 -16.01 -17.07 9.25
C PRO A 46 -16.54 -15.65 9.42
N ILE A 47 -17.13 -15.29 10.57
CA ILE A 47 -17.58 -13.91 10.84
C ILE A 47 -16.37 -12.98 10.89
N PHE A 48 -15.32 -13.34 11.63
CA PHE A 48 -14.09 -12.54 11.69
C PHE A 48 -13.40 -12.44 10.34
N VAL A 49 -13.29 -13.55 9.60
CA VAL A 49 -12.73 -13.56 8.24
C VAL A 49 -13.55 -12.67 7.31
N ALA A 50 -14.88 -12.76 7.33
CA ALA A 50 -15.75 -11.93 6.49
C ALA A 50 -15.63 -10.44 6.83
N ARG A 51 -15.55 -10.08 8.12
CA ARG A 51 -15.31 -8.68 8.54
C ARG A 51 -13.94 -8.18 8.10
N TYR A 52 -12.91 -9.00 8.22
CA TYR A 52 -11.56 -8.65 7.78
C TYR A 52 -11.49 -8.46 6.26
N VAL A 53 -12.06 -9.38 5.49
CA VAL A 53 -12.12 -9.28 4.03
C VAL A 53 -12.91 -8.04 3.59
N LEU A 54 -14.05 -7.75 4.21
CA LEU A 54 -14.83 -6.55 3.91
C LEU A 54 -14.03 -5.27 4.25
N GLY A 55 -13.34 -5.25 5.40
CA GLY A 55 -12.48 -4.14 5.80
C GLY A 55 -11.32 -3.91 4.83
N LEU A 56 -10.65 -4.99 4.41
CA LEU A 56 -9.59 -4.91 3.40
C LEU A 56 -10.11 -4.38 2.06
N LEU A 57 -11.28 -4.86 1.60
CA LEU A 57 -11.88 -4.36 0.36
C LEU A 57 -12.13 -2.85 0.41
N VAL A 58 -12.75 -2.36 1.50
CA VAL A 58 -12.98 -0.91 1.67
C VAL A 58 -11.65 -0.15 1.77
N PHE A 59 -10.68 -0.68 2.50
CA PHE A 59 -9.35 -0.07 2.63
C PHE A 59 -8.64 0.05 1.27
N PHE A 60 -8.62 -1.01 0.45
CA PHE A 60 -8.04 -0.96 -0.89
C PHE A 60 -8.79 0.01 -1.81
N VAL A 61 -10.12 0.07 -1.73
CA VAL A 61 -10.91 1.06 -2.49
C VAL A 61 -10.57 2.49 -2.06
N LEU A 62 -10.45 2.75 -0.75
CA LEU A 62 -10.07 4.06 -0.21
C LEU A 62 -8.63 4.44 -0.58
N LEU A 63 -7.70 3.49 -0.57
CA LEU A 63 -6.34 3.70 -1.05
C LEU A 63 -6.33 4.05 -2.53
N ILE A 64 -7.02 3.28 -3.38
CA ILE A 64 -7.12 3.58 -4.81
C ILE A 64 -7.78 4.95 -5.03
N TYR A 65 -8.88 5.25 -4.33
CA TYR A 65 -9.57 6.53 -4.42
C TYR A 65 -8.66 7.68 -4.02
N THR A 66 -7.95 7.55 -2.90
CA THR A 66 -7.03 8.58 -2.40
C THR A 66 -5.81 8.74 -3.29
N CYS A 67 -5.21 7.65 -3.77
CA CYS A 67 -4.09 7.66 -4.70
C CYS A 67 -4.49 8.30 -6.05
N ARG A 68 -5.66 7.94 -6.58
CA ARG A 68 -6.20 8.55 -7.80
C ARG A 68 -6.47 10.04 -7.59
N ARG A 69 -7.06 10.43 -6.46
CA ARG A 69 -7.34 11.84 -6.14
C ARG A 69 -6.05 12.65 -6.03
N ARG A 70 -5.01 12.11 -5.38
CA ARG A 70 -3.68 12.74 -5.29
C ARG A 70 -3.01 12.89 -6.66
N HIS A 71 -3.10 11.87 -7.53
CA HIS A 71 -2.52 11.96 -8.87
C HIS A 71 -3.23 13.01 -9.74
N ILE A 72 -4.56 13.11 -9.64
CA ILE A 72 -5.34 14.11 -10.38
C ILE A 72 -5.04 15.52 -9.86
N SER A 73 -5.00 15.74 -8.54
CA SER A 73 -4.73 17.07 -7.98
C SER A 73 -3.36 17.63 -8.40
N ILE A 74 -2.34 16.78 -8.46
CA ILE A 74 -0.99 17.18 -8.94
C ILE A 74 -1.06 17.69 -10.39
N TYR A 75 -1.82 17.01 -11.25
CA TYR A 75 -1.95 17.42 -12.64
C TYR A 75 -2.74 18.73 -12.79
N GLU A 76 -3.83 18.89 -12.02
CA GLU A 76 -4.60 20.14 -11.99
C GLU A 76 -3.77 21.33 -11.50
N ASP A 77 -2.99 21.18 -10.42
CA ASP A 77 -2.12 22.25 -9.93
C ASP A 77 -1.08 22.69 -10.98
N ILE A 78 -0.50 21.74 -11.71
CA ILE A 78 0.41 22.03 -12.83
C ILE A 78 -0.33 22.74 -13.97
N GLU A 79 -1.54 22.31 -14.30
CA GLU A 79 -2.34 22.92 -15.37
C GLU A 79 -2.72 24.36 -15.05
N VAL A 80 -3.20 24.60 -13.82
CA VAL A 80 -3.56 25.94 -13.33
C VAL A 80 -2.33 26.85 -13.34
N PHE A 81 -1.16 26.34 -12.92
CA PHE A 81 0.09 27.07 -12.96
C PHE A 81 0.49 27.48 -14.39
N LEU A 82 0.38 26.56 -15.35
CA LEU A 82 0.70 26.81 -16.76
C LEU A 82 -0.29 27.78 -17.44
N GLN A 83 -1.56 27.77 -17.05
CA GLN A 83 -2.57 28.70 -17.57
C GLN A 83 -2.36 30.14 -17.06
N GLY A 84 -1.89 30.30 -15.82
CA GLY A 84 -1.60 31.62 -15.24
C GLY A 84 -0.33 32.28 -15.77
N SER A 85 0.62 31.52 -16.32
CA SER A 85 1.82 32.08 -16.97
C SER A 85 1.50 32.53 -18.40
N THR A 86 1.70 33.82 -18.69
CA THR A 86 1.42 34.49 -19.98
C THR A 86 2.19 33.94 -21.19
N LEU A 87 3.13 33.01 -20.97
CA LEU A 87 3.88 32.30 -22.00
C LEU A 87 3.37 30.85 -22.03
N MET A 88 2.40 30.51 -22.89
CA MET A 88 2.00 29.10 -23.10
C MET A 88 3.20 28.29 -23.61
N PRO A 89 3.82 27.42 -22.80
CA PRO A 89 4.94 26.63 -23.27
C PRO A 89 4.45 25.48 -24.15
N ILE A 90 5.23 25.14 -25.18
CA ILE A 90 4.91 24.02 -26.07
C ILE A 90 5.03 22.71 -25.29
N ARG A 91 3.95 21.92 -25.28
CA ARG A 91 3.88 20.63 -24.58
C ARG A 91 4.37 19.51 -25.49
N TYR A 92 5.34 18.73 -25.01
CA TYR A 92 5.80 17.52 -25.67
C TYR A 92 5.43 16.30 -24.83
N SER A 93 4.93 15.26 -25.49
CA SER A 93 4.72 13.96 -24.87
C SER A 93 6.06 13.28 -24.56
N TYR A 94 6.07 12.41 -23.54
CA TYR A 94 7.27 11.62 -23.22
C TYR A 94 7.78 10.81 -24.41
N LYS A 95 6.88 10.33 -25.27
CA LYS A 95 7.23 9.59 -26.49
C LYS A 95 7.99 10.46 -27.49
N GLU A 96 7.59 11.72 -27.66
CA GLU A 96 8.30 12.67 -28.51
C GLU A 96 9.66 13.01 -27.92
N ILE A 97 9.73 13.28 -26.61
CA ILE A 97 10.99 13.54 -25.92
C ILE A 97 11.96 12.36 -26.11
N LYS A 98 11.50 11.13 -25.90
CA LYS A 98 12.30 9.92 -26.11
C LYS A 98 12.78 9.79 -27.55
N LYS A 99 11.95 10.16 -28.53
CA LYS A 99 12.33 10.16 -29.95
C LYS A 99 13.39 11.23 -30.23
N MET A 100 13.21 12.44 -29.72
CA MET A 100 14.15 13.56 -29.89
C MET A 100 15.52 13.28 -29.28
N THR A 101 15.58 12.57 -28.15
CA THR A 101 16.84 12.20 -27.46
C THR A 101 17.45 10.87 -27.89
N ARG A 102 16.91 10.22 -28.93
CA ARG A 102 17.34 8.87 -29.37
C ARG A 102 17.35 7.86 -28.22
N SER A 103 16.28 7.85 -27.42
CA SER A 103 16.16 7.06 -26.18
C SER A 103 17.17 7.46 -25.10
N PHE A 104 17.38 8.76 -24.90
CA PHE A 104 18.25 9.32 -23.85
C PHE A 104 19.72 8.86 -23.95
N ARG A 105 20.22 8.69 -25.18
CA ARG A 105 21.56 8.14 -25.42
C ARG A 105 22.67 9.16 -25.17
N ASP A 106 22.46 10.40 -25.55
CA ASP A 106 23.47 11.45 -25.54
C ASP A 106 23.31 12.33 -24.28
N LYS A 107 23.93 11.95 -23.17
CA LYS A 107 23.93 12.71 -21.92
C LYS A 107 24.90 13.89 -22.01
N LEU A 108 24.42 15.09 -21.71
CA LEU A 108 25.19 16.34 -21.69
C LEU A 108 25.70 16.69 -20.28
N GLY A 109 24.98 16.28 -19.23
CA GLY A 109 25.38 16.53 -17.85
C GLY A 109 24.38 15.98 -16.84
N GLU A 110 24.77 15.93 -15.56
CA GLU A 110 23.90 15.56 -14.45
C GLU A 110 24.23 16.43 -13.24
N GLY A 111 23.21 16.83 -12.49
CA GLY A 111 23.34 17.55 -11.24
C GLY A 111 22.21 17.18 -10.27
N GLY A 112 22.16 17.85 -9.12
CA GLY A 112 21.21 17.51 -8.05
C GLY A 112 19.73 17.57 -8.46
N PHE A 113 19.40 18.35 -9.48
CA PHE A 113 18.02 18.52 -9.97
C PHE A 113 17.65 17.56 -11.11
N GLY A 114 18.62 16.83 -11.69
CA GLY A 114 18.34 15.90 -12.78
C GLY A 114 19.46 15.77 -13.81
N THR A 115 19.12 15.12 -14.93
CA THR A 115 20.05 14.82 -16.03
C THR A 115 19.66 15.57 -17.29
N VAL A 116 20.64 16.15 -17.98
CA VAL A 116 20.45 16.86 -19.25
C VAL A 116 20.90 15.99 -20.40
N TYR A 117 20.07 15.88 -21.43
CA TYR A 117 20.32 15.10 -22.65
C TYR A 117 20.30 15.99 -23.89
N LYS A 118 21.03 15.59 -24.92
CA LYS A 118 20.94 16.19 -26.25
C LYS A 118 19.68 15.66 -26.95
N GLY A 119 18.84 16.58 -27.41
CA GLY A 119 17.68 16.29 -28.25
C GLY A 119 17.83 16.95 -29.62
N LYS A 120 17.17 16.38 -30.63
CA LYS A 120 16.98 17.03 -31.94
C LYS A 120 15.50 17.21 -32.21
N LEU A 121 15.06 18.45 -32.41
CA LEU A 121 13.68 18.74 -32.81
C LEU A 121 13.42 18.23 -34.22
N CYS A 122 12.15 17.93 -34.52
CA CYS A 122 11.71 17.61 -35.88
C CYS A 122 12.01 18.76 -36.86
N SER A 123 12.02 20.01 -36.39
CA SER A 123 12.38 21.19 -37.18
C SER A 123 13.87 21.29 -37.51
N GLY A 124 14.74 20.48 -36.91
CA GLY A 124 16.18 20.43 -37.22
C GLY A 124 17.15 20.86 -36.10
N PRO A 125 16.86 21.90 -35.29
CA PRO A 125 17.76 22.36 -34.23
C PRO A 125 18.03 21.31 -33.15
N PHE A 126 19.23 21.40 -32.56
CA PHE A 126 19.57 20.67 -31.35
C PHE A 126 19.13 21.44 -30.11
N VAL A 127 18.64 20.72 -29.11
CA VAL A 127 18.17 21.27 -27.84
C VAL A 127 18.74 20.47 -26.67
N ALA A 128 18.81 21.10 -25.51
CA ALA A 128 19.11 20.43 -24.26
C ALA A 128 17.79 20.08 -23.55
N ILE A 129 17.59 18.80 -23.25
CA ILE A 129 16.40 18.31 -22.56
C ILE A 129 16.80 17.90 -21.14
N LYS A 130 16.37 18.69 -20.16
CA LYS A 130 16.60 18.41 -18.73
C LYS A 130 15.49 17.50 -18.21
N MET A 131 15.85 16.26 -17.91
CA MET A 131 15.02 15.30 -17.20
C MET A 131 15.18 15.52 -15.71
N LEU A 132 14.15 16.05 -15.05
CA LEU A 132 14.15 16.18 -13.60
C LEU A 132 14.17 14.79 -12.94
N GLY A 133 14.92 14.66 -11.85
CA GLY A 133 14.98 13.43 -11.06
C GLY A 133 13.62 13.05 -10.46
N LYS A 134 13.54 11.87 -9.81
CA LYS A 134 12.34 11.51 -9.04
C LYS A 134 12.09 12.58 -7.97
N SER A 135 11.08 13.42 -8.15
CA SER A 135 10.72 14.40 -7.12
C SER A 135 10.26 13.63 -5.90
N LYS A 136 10.84 13.94 -4.73
CA LYS A 136 10.37 13.38 -3.46
C LYS A 136 8.97 13.89 -3.07
N GLY A 137 8.48 14.94 -3.74
CA GLY A 137 7.17 15.56 -3.51
C GLY A 137 6.26 15.59 -4.73
N ASN A 138 5.18 16.37 -4.62
CA ASN A 138 4.05 16.51 -5.56
C ASN A 138 4.41 17.20 -6.90
N GLY A 139 5.58 16.96 -7.48
CA GLY A 139 6.03 17.66 -8.69
C GLY A 139 6.47 19.12 -8.45
N GLN A 140 6.66 19.52 -7.19
CA GLN A 140 7.03 20.89 -6.81
C GLN A 140 8.34 21.36 -7.45
N ASP A 141 9.30 20.45 -7.64
CA ASP A 141 10.59 20.75 -8.28
C ASP A 141 10.38 21.22 -9.73
N PHE A 142 9.44 20.60 -10.45
CA PHE A 142 9.06 21.02 -11.80
C PHE A 142 8.38 22.39 -11.78
N ILE A 143 7.40 22.59 -10.89
CA ILE A 143 6.70 23.87 -10.76
C ILE A 143 7.67 24.99 -10.42
N SER A 144 8.61 24.76 -9.50
CA SER A 144 9.62 25.74 -9.10
C SER A 144 10.56 26.12 -10.25
N GLU A 145 11.04 25.14 -11.02
CA GLU A 145 11.91 25.38 -12.17
C GLU A 145 11.18 26.17 -13.27
N VAL A 146 9.97 25.74 -13.65
CA VAL A 146 9.17 26.41 -14.68
C VAL A 146 8.74 27.81 -14.24
N ALA A 147 8.37 27.99 -12.97
CA ALA A 147 8.04 29.30 -12.40
C ALA A 147 9.22 30.26 -12.40
N THR A 148 10.43 29.73 -12.24
CA THR A 148 11.65 30.53 -12.27
C THR A 148 11.99 30.92 -13.70
N ILE A 149 11.96 29.98 -14.65
CA ILE A 149 12.19 30.26 -16.08
C ILE A 149 11.15 31.26 -16.64
N GLY A 150 9.86 31.09 -16.30
CA GLY A 150 8.80 31.97 -16.79
C GLY A 150 8.87 33.42 -16.29
N ARG A 151 9.51 33.65 -15.14
CA ARG A 151 9.69 35.00 -14.56
C ARG A 151 10.97 35.69 -15.04
N ILE A 152 12.00 34.92 -15.39
CA ILE A 152 13.27 35.47 -15.86
C ILE A 152 13.18 35.70 -17.37
N HIS A 153 12.41 36.71 -17.77
CA HIS A 153 12.48 37.28 -19.13
C HIS A 153 13.22 38.63 -19.06
N HIS A 154 14.48 38.58 -18.62
CA HIS A 154 15.37 39.73 -18.65
C HIS A 154 16.23 39.62 -19.91
N THR A 155 16.35 40.69 -20.69
CA THR A 155 17.07 40.77 -21.98
C THR A 155 18.57 40.48 -21.93
N ASN A 156 19.11 40.02 -20.79
CA ASN A 156 20.53 39.80 -20.55
C ASN A 156 20.75 38.68 -19.52
N VAL A 157 20.19 37.50 -19.76
CA VAL A 157 20.70 36.28 -19.11
C VAL A 157 21.60 35.59 -20.12
N VAL A 158 22.90 35.70 -19.87
CA VAL A 158 23.99 35.08 -20.65
C VAL A 158 24.02 33.57 -20.41
#